data_AF-A0A3D3MT55-F1
#
_entry.id   AF-A0A3D3MT55-F1
#
_cell.length_a   1.000
_cell.length_b   1.000
_cell.length_c   1.000
_cell.angle_alpha   90.00
_cell.angle_beta   90.00
_cell.angle_gamma   90.00
#
_symmetry.space_group_name_H-M   'P 1'
#
loop_
_entity.id
_entity.type
_entity.pdbx_description
1 polymer ?
#
loop_
_entity_poly.entity_id
_entity_poly.type
_entity_poly.pdbx_seq_one_letter_code
_entity_poly.pdbx_strand_id
1 'polypeptide(L)'
;MFTFAKTLRQAGRYNDSNAILRQGTLISNDPMFYLLQGNNYKDMKQYPLAEWAYRKAYAMMPNRIYPLYQLMLLYQVSGQRGKMRQMARKILEFRPKVPSPATREIKSKAKEVL
;
A
#
# COMPACT_ATOMS: atom_id res chain seq x y z
N MET A 1 -16.66 -9.34 5.30
CA MET A 1 -15.28 -9.88 5.19
C MET A 1 -14.21 -8.82 5.44
N PHE A 2 -14.20 -7.69 4.74
CA PHE A 2 -13.14 -6.68 4.88
C PHE A 2 -13.01 -6.10 6.32
N THR A 3 -14.12 -5.71 6.95
CA THR A 3 -14.11 -5.20 8.33
C THR A 3 -13.55 -6.22 9.32
N PHE A 4 -13.95 -7.49 9.19
CA PHE A 4 -13.46 -8.57 10.05
C PHE A 4 -11.94 -8.79 9.89
N ALA A 5 -11.44 -8.74 8.65
CA ALA A 5 -9.99 -8.78 8.40
C ALA A 5 -9.24 -7.59 9.05
N LYS A 6 -9.85 -6.39 9.09
CA LYS A 6 -9.27 -5.24 9.81
C LYS A 6 -9.20 -5.50 11.31
N THR A 7 -10.24 -6.07 11.91
CA THR A 7 -10.25 -6.44 13.34
C THR A 7 -9.16 -7.45 13.66
N LEU A 8 -9.00 -8.49 12.83
CA LEU A 8 -7.91 -9.48 12.99
C LEU A 8 -6.52 -8.83 12.91
N ARG A 9 -6.32 -7.91 11.95
CA ARG A 9 -5.07 -7.12 11.86
C ARG A 9 -4.82 -6.30 13.12
N GLN A 10 -5.84 -5.62 13.65
CA GLN A 10 -5.72 -4.80 14.86
C GLN A 10 -5.32 -5.66 16.08
N ALA A 11 -5.75 -6.92 16.12
CA ALA A 11 -5.34 -7.90 17.11
C ALA A 11 -3.97 -8.55 16.83
N GLY A 12 -3.21 -8.08 15.84
CA GLY A 12 -1.91 -8.67 15.44
C GLY A 12 -2.01 -10.01 14.71
N ARG A 13 -3.22 -10.51 14.43
CA ARG A 13 -3.49 -11.78 13.75
C ARG A 13 -3.39 -11.62 12.23
N TYR A 14 -2.20 -11.30 11.75
CA TYR A 14 -1.97 -10.94 10.35
C TYR A 14 -2.25 -12.07 9.35
N ASN A 15 -1.90 -13.32 9.70
CA ASN A 15 -2.16 -14.48 8.83
C ASN A 15 -3.66 -14.76 8.68
N ASP A 16 -4.42 -14.71 9.77
CA ASP A 16 -5.88 -14.86 9.75
C ASP A 16 -6.53 -13.73 8.96
N SER A 17 -6.07 -12.49 9.17
CA SER A 17 -6.48 -11.34 8.37
C SER A 17 -6.23 -11.59 6.88
N ASN A 18 -5.04 -12.05 6.50
CA ASN A 18 -4.69 -12.36 5.11
C ASN A 18 -5.52 -13.49 4.50
N ALA A 19 -5.90 -14.50 5.29
CA ALA A 19 -6.80 -15.58 4.86
C ALA A 19 -8.18 -15.03 4.49
N ILE A 20 -8.78 -14.20 5.34
CA ILE A 20 -10.06 -13.55 5.08
C ILE A 20 -9.97 -12.59 3.87
N LEU A 21 -8.87 -11.85 3.76
CA LEU A 21 -8.67 -10.94 2.63
C LEU A 21 -8.56 -11.69 1.29
N ARG A 22 -7.90 -12.85 1.27
CA ARG A 22 -7.82 -13.70 0.07
C ARG A 22 -9.21 -14.15 -0.38
N GLN A 23 -10.08 -14.57 0.53
CA GLN A 23 -11.48 -14.89 0.19
C GLN A 23 -12.19 -13.67 -0.41
N GLY A 24 -11.99 -12.48 0.15
CA GLY A 24 -12.53 -11.24 -0.38
C GLY A 24 -12.10 -10.95 -1.83
N THR A 25 -10.84 -11.26 -2.19
CA THR A 25 -10.35 -11.07 -3.56
C THR A 25 -11.00 -11.98 -4.61
N LEU A 26 -11.67 -13.06 -4.20
CA LEU A 26 -12.37 -13.96 -5.13
C LEU A 26 -13.73 -13.41 -5.57
N ILE A 27 -14.31 -12.51 -4.78
CA ILE A 27 -15.67 -11.99 -4.99
C ILE A 27 -15.71 -10.48 -5.21
N SER A 28 -14.57 -9.79 -5.04
CA SER A 28 -14.47 -8.34 -5.17
C SER A 28 -13.16 -7.93 -5.84
N ASN A 29 -13.27 -6.97 -6.77
CA ASN A 29 -12.13 -6.34 -7.45
C ASN A 29 -11.65 -5.07 -6.74
N ASP A 30 -11.93 -4.89 -5.44
CA ASP A 30 -11.46 -3.73 -4.69
C ASP A 30 -9.94 -3.85 -4.38
N PRO A 31 -9.08 -2.91 -4.83
CA PRO A 31 -7.65 -2.92 -4.52
C PRO A 31 -7.33 -2.83 -3.02
N MET A 32 -8.29 -2.42 -2.18
CA MET A 32 -8.12 -2.32 -0.72
C MET A 32 -7.80 -3.67 -0.06
N PHE A 33 -8.24 -4.79 -0.64
CA PHE A 33 -7.88 -6.12 -0.14
C PHE A 33 -6.36 -6.33 -0.19
N TYR A 34 -5.75 -6.08 -1.34
CA TYR A 34 -4.30 -6.19 -1.53
C TYR A 34 -3.53 -5.14 -0.73
N LEU A 35 -4.08 -3.93 -0.58
CA LEU A 35 -3.47 -2.89 0.23
C LEU A 35 -3.37 -3.30 1.71
N LEU A 36 -4.43 -3.91 2.26
CA LEU A 36 -4.44 -4.38 3.64
C LEU A 36 -3.55 -5.61 3.82
N GLN A 37 -3.50 -6.52 2.84
CA GLN A 37 -2.53 -7.61 2.82
C GLN A 37 -1.08 -7.09 2.82
N GLY A 38 -0.79 -6.06 2.01
CA GLY A 38 0.52 -5.42 1.98
C GLY A 38 0.90 -4.82 3.33
N ASN A 39 -0.04 -4.16 4.00
CA ASN A 39 0.19 -3.63 5.36
C ASN A 39 0.47 -4.75 6.37
N ASN A 40 -0.26 -5.87 6.29
CA ASN A 40 -0.03 -7.04 7.15
C ASN A 40 1.37 -7.60 6.92
N TYR A 41 1.77 -7.84 5.68
CA TYR A 41 3.09 -8.35 5.36
C TYR A 41 4.21 -7.38 5.76
N LYS A 42 4.00 -6.06 5.61
CA LYS A 42 4.96 -5.05 6.04
C LYS A 42 5.21 -5.14 7.54
N ASP A 43 4.17 -5.24 8.36
CA ASP A 43 4.30 -5.33 9.82
C ASP A 43 4.92 -6.66 10.26
N MET A 44 4.69 -7.73 9.49
CA MET A 44 5.38 -9.01 9.65
C MET A 44 6.83 -9.00 9.13
N LYS A 45 7.33 -7.86 8.62
CA LYS A 45 8.65 -7.70 7.96
C LYS A 45 8.86 -8.58 6.72
N GLN A 46 7.76 -9.09 6.15
CA GLN A 46 7.75 -9.87 4.91
C GLN A 46 7.73 -8.91 3.69
N TYR A 47 8.80 -8.13 3.54
CA TYR A 47 8.85 -7.03 2.57
C TYR A 47 8.60 -7.45 1.10
N PRO A 48 9.09 -8.59 0.59
CA PRO A 48 8.77 -9.02 -0.77
C PRO A 48 7.27 -9.24 -1.01
N LEU A 49 6.57 -9.82 -0.03
CA LEU A 49 5.11 -10.04 -0.12
C LEU A 49 4.34 -8.72 -0.02
N ALA A 50 4.82 -7.80 0.82
CA ALA A 50 4.25 -6.45 0.90
C ALA A 50 4.39 -5.69 -0.42
N GLU A 51 5.58 -5.74 -1.04
CA GLU A 51 5.87 -5.12 -2.33
C GLU A 51 4.94 -5.67 -3.42
N TRP A 52 4.81 -7.00 -3.49
CA TRP A 52 3.90 -7.66 -4.44
C TRP A 52 2.46 -7.20 -4.26
N ALA A 53 1.96 -7.17 -3.02
CA ALA A 53 0.58 -6.80 -2.73
C ALA A 53 0.28 -5.34 -3.07
N TYR A 54 1.17 -4.40 -2.73
CA TYR A 54 0.99 -2.99 -3.09
C TYR A 54 1.08 -2.76 -4.61
N ARG A 55 2.00 -3.46 -5.31
CA ARG A 55 2.06 -3.41 -6.78
C ARG A 55 0.78 -3.95 -7.41
N LYS A 56 0.21 -5.03 -6.88
CA LYS A 56 -1.07 -5.58 -7.35
C LYS A 56 -2.21 -4.58 -7.13
N ALA A 57 -2.29 -3.96 -5.95
CA ALA A 57 -3.27 -2.91 -5.66
C ALA A 57 -3.16 -1.72 -6.64
N TYR A 58 -1.94 -1.27 -6.95
CA TYR A 58 -1.71 -0.20 -7.92
C TYR A 58 -2.09 -0.62 -9.34
N ALA A 59 -1.72 -1.83 -9.77
CA ALA A 59 -2.06 -2.33 -11.11
C ALA A 59 -3.57 -2.46 -11.34
N MET A 60 -4.34 -2.80 -10.29
CA MET A 60 -5.80 -2.84 -10.36
C MET A 60 -6.44 -1.45 -10.48
N MET A 61 -5.82 -0.43 -9.88
CA MET A 61 -6.36 0.92 -9.87
C MET A 61 -5.24 1.98 -9.92
N PRO A 62 -4.64 2.20 -11.10
CA PRO A 62 -3.44 3.04 -11.25
C PRO A 62 -3.71 4.53 -11.01
N ASN A 63 -4.98 4.94 -11.00
CA ASN A 63 -5.41 6.30 -10.66
C ASN A 63 -5.52 6.54 -9.13
N ARG A 64 -4.95 5.65 -8.29
CA ARG A 64 -4.84 5.85 -6.84
C ARG A 64 -3.37 6.04 -6.46
N ILE A 65 -3.09 7.17 -5.83
CA ILE A 65 -1.73 7.51 -5.37
C ILE A 65 -1.30 6.70 -4.14
N TYR A 66 -2.26 6.20 -3.35
CA TYR A 66 -1.99 5.63 -2.04
C TYR A 66 -1.14 4.35 -2.07
N PRO A 67 -1.34 3.40 -3.02
CA PRO A 67 -0.42 2.28 -3.20
C PRO A 67 1.03 2.68 -3.50
N LEU A 68 1.26 3.74 -4.29
CA LEU A 68 2.62 4.25 -4.54
C LEU A 68 3.25 4.80 -3.26
N TYR A 69 2.46 5.51 -2.45
CA TYR A 69 2.89 5.99 -1.14
C TYR A 69 3.24 4.83 -0.18
N GLN A 70 2.44 3.76 -0.14
CA GLN A 70 2.77 2.58 0.65
C GLN A 70 4.05 1.88 0.17
N LEU A 71 4.30 1.80 -1.14
CA LEU A 71 5.57 1.29 -1.67
C LEU A 71 6.75 2.18 -1.25
N MET A 72 6.60 3.50 -1.30
CA MET A 72 7.64 4.44 -0.84
C MET A 72 7.99 4.19 0.63
N LEU A 73 6.98 4.09 1.50
CA LEU A 73 7.18 3.81 2.93
C LEU A 73 7.78 2.42 3.17
N LEU A 74 7.36 1.40 2.40
CA LEU A 74 7.92 0.06 2.47
C LEU A 74 9.43 0.07 2.17
N TYR A 75 9.82 0.76 1.10
CA TYR A 75 11.24 0.87 0.73
C TYR A 75 12.06 1.69 1.71
N GLN A 76 11.44 2.67 2.37
CA GLN A 76 12.07 3.42 3.46
C GLN A 76 12.41 2.48 4.63
N VAL A 77 11.44 1.70 5.13
CA VAL A 77 11.66 0.79 6.27
C VAL A 77 12.54 -0.41 5.91
N SER A 78 12.56 -0.83 4.65
CA SER A 78 13.44 -1.91 4.18
C SER A 78 14.83 -1.43 3.72
N GLY A 79 15.17 -0.14 3.88
CA GLY A 79 16.47 0.42 3.48
C GLY A 79 16.74 0.52 1.97
N GLN A 80 15.74 0.28 1.11
CA GLN A 80 15.88 0.28 -0.35
C GLN A 80 15.80 1.70 -0.93
N ARG A 81 16.77 2.57 -0.60
CA ARG A 81 16.78 4.02 -0.93
C ARG A 81 16.57 4.33 -2.41
N GLY A 82 17.12 3.51 -3.32
CA GLY A 82 16.93 3.68 -4.76
C GLY A 82 15.47 3.54 -5.19
N LYS A 83 14.80 2.46 -4.76
CA LYS A 83 13.38 2.21 -5.04
C LYS A 83 12.47 3.22 -4.34
N MET A 84 12.82 3.64 -3.11
CA MET A 84 12.11 4.69 -2.39
C MET A 84 12.07 5.99 -3.21
N ARG A 85 13.23 6.48 -3.66
CA ARG A 85 13.31 7.69 -4.51
C ARG A 85 12.59 7.53 -5.84
N GLN A 86 12.59 6.33 -6.42
CA GLN A 86 11.79 6.05 -7.62
C GLN A 86 10.29 6.22 -7.36
N MET A 87 9.77 5.72 -6.23
CA MET A 87 8.36 5.90 -5.88
C MET A 87 8.03 7.36 -5.57
N ALA A 88 8.94 8.08 -4.89
CA ALA A 88 8.78 9.49 -4.61
C ALA A 88 8.62 10.32 -5.89
N ARG A 89 9.44 10.09 -6.92
CA ARG A 89 9.28 10.74 -8.24
C ARG A 89 7.92 10.44 -8.87
N LYS A 90 7.51 9.17 -8.90
CA LYS A 90 6.18 8.77 -9.41
C LYS A 90 5.03 9.46 -8.66
N ILE A 91 5.15 9.64 -7.34
CA ILE A 91 4.16 10.34 -6.51
C ILE A 91 4.08 11.82 -6.87
N LEU A 92 5.22 12.48 -7.09
CA LEU A 92 5.24 13.89 -7.48
C LEU A 92 4.64 14.11 -8.87
N GLU A 93 4.95 13.22 -9.82
CA GLU A 93 4.41 13.20 -11.18
C GLU A 93 2.92 12.84 -11.23
N PHE A 94 2.41 12.12 -10.22
CA PHE A 94 1.03 11.67 -10.17
C PHE A 94 0.06 12.86 -10.19
N ARG A 95 -0.87 12.89 -11.15
CA ARG A 95 -1.88 13.94 -11.29
C ARG A 95 -3.23 13.42 -10.77
N PRO A 96 -3.64 13.76 -9.53
CA PRO A 96 -4.94 13.36 -9.04
C PRO A 96 -6.04 14.08 -9.82
N LYS A 97 -7.14 13.37 -10.12
CA LYS A 97 -8.32 13.98 -10.77
C LYS A 97 -8.91 15.11 -9.92
N VAL A 98 -8.90 14.93 -8.60
CA VAL A 98 -9.35 15.93 -7.62
C VAL A 98 -8.24 16.09 -6.58
N PRO A 99 -7.60 17.26 -6.49
CA PRO A 99 -6.65 17.55 -5.43
C PRO A 99 -7.34 17.45 -4.06
N SER A 100 -6.71 16.77 -3.12
CA SER A 100 -7.17 16.69 -1.73
C SER A 100 -6.03 16.98 -0.75
N PRO A 101 -6.32 17.37 0.50
CA PRO A 101 -5.31 17.48 1.55
C PRO A 101 -4.40 16.26 1.64
N ALA A 102 -4.97 15.04 1.59
CA ALA A 102 -4.21 13.80 1.63
C ALA A 102 -3.23 13.67 0.44
N THR A 103 -3.64 14.04 -0.78
CA THR A 103 -2.72 14.00 -1.93
C THR A 103 -1.59 15.03 -1.82
N ARG A 104 -1.85 16.20 -1.21
CA ARG A 104 -0.83 17.23 -0.97
C ARG A 104 0.18 16.77 0.07
N GLU A 105 -0.28 16.18 1.17
CA GLU A 105 0.57 15.62 2.22
C GLU A 105 1.48 14.50 1.68
N ILE A 106 0.90 13.56 0.90
CA ILE A 106 1.66 12.49 0.25
C ILE A 106 2.76 13.06 -0.65
N LYS A 107 2.46 14.11 -1.42
CA LYS A 107 3.46 14.80 -2.26
C LYS A 107 4.53 15.54 -1.44
N SER A 108 4.16 16.17 -0.32
CA SER A 108 5.14 16.79 0.60
C SER A 108 6.15 15.76 1.10
N LYS A 109 5.66 14.63 1.62
CA LYS A 109 6.50 13.53 2.11
C LYS A 109 7.38 12.93 1.03
N ALA A 110 6.88 12.84 -0.21
CA ALA A 110 7.70 12.41 -1.34
C ALA A 110 8.80 13.42 -1.69
N LYS A 111 8.58 14.72 -1.51
CA LYS A 111 9.60 15.75 -1.74
C LYS A 111 10.71 15.71 -0.70
N GLU A 112 10.40 15.39 0.55
CA GLU A 112 11.37 15.31 1.66
C GLU A 112 12.43 14.21 1.49
N VAL A 113 12.14 13.16 0.71
CA VAL A 113 13.01 11.98 0.55
C VAL A 113 13.84 11.98 -0.74
N LEU A 114 13.72 13.02 -1.57
CA LEU A 114 14.48 13.20 -2.80
C LEU A 114 15.72 14.07 -2.58
#